data_AF-A0A662RW52-F1
#
_entry.id   AF-A0A662RW52-F1
#
_cell.length_a   1.000
_cell.length_b   1.000
_cell.length_c   1.000
_cell.angle_alpha   90.00
_cell.angle_beta   90.00
_cell.angle_gamma   90.00
#
_symmetry.space_group_name_H-M   'P 1'
#
loop_
_entity.id
_entity.type
_entity.pdbx_description
1 polymer ?
#
loop_
_entity_poly.entity_id
_entity_poly.type
_entity_poly.pdbx_seq_one_letter_code
_entity_poly.pdbx_strand_id
1 'polypeptide(L)'
;MIGGICPRAIGKVVLLSEGGSSEEIVASYHRRILRETIAKKIAGDILFSSDIGLAMRKWRQYFGIKQSELARALEVSASVISDYESGRRRSPGSLVLRRFVEALLELDERRGGTTIKTLARTLGISDMLVSVVDIRELAAPVETSRFVEVIEGEVLVEPEGSKYIYGYTVIDSVKAIETLSGADFMRLFGSSTERALIFTKVSTGRSPMVAIRVFDVRPALVVLHGLKPDSVDPLAVRLAKLSNVGLVVSKLPEIGELVERLRGSL
;
A
#
# COMPACT_ATOMS: atom_id res chain seq x y z
N MET A 1 9.22 -7.89 -40.50
CA MET A 1 10.00 -6.92 -39.70
C MET A 1 9.26 -6.64 -38.41
N ILE A 2 9.74 -7.21 -37.31
CA ILE A 2 9.08 -7.23 -36.01
C ILE A 2 9.67 -6.04 -35.23
N GLY A 3 8.93 -4.94 -35.13
CA GLY A 3 9.34 -3.78 -34.33
C GLY A 3 9.25 -4.11 -32.85
N GLY A 4 10.27 -4.78 -32.32
CA GLY A 4 10.43 -5.09 -30.91
C GLY A 4 10.69 -3.81 -30.12
N ILE A 5 9.87 -3.56 -29.10
CA ILE A 5 10.14 -2.53 -28.10
C ILE A 5 11.37 -2.99 -27.33
N CYS A 6 12.46 -2.24 -27.51
CA CYS A 6 13.76 -2.50 -26.88
C CYS A 6 13.62 -2.40 -25.35
N PRO A 7 14.11 -3.37 -24.57
CA PRO A 7 14.14 -3.28 -23.12
C PRO A 7 15.31 -2.37 -22.73
N ARG A 8 15.05 -1.10 -22.43
CA ARG A 8 16.04 -0.22 -21.80
C ARG A 8 15.60 0.20 -20.41
N ALA A 9 16.48 -0.16 -19.48
CA ALA A 9 16.73 0.38 -18.15
C ALA A 9 15.50 0.78 -17.32
N ILE A 10 15.17 -0.09 -16.37
CA ILE A 10 14.50 0.28 -15.12
C ILE A 10 15.25 1.50 -14.56
N GLY A 11 14.58 2.64 -14.56
CA GLY A 11 15.11 3.89 -14.03
C GLY A 11 15.60 3.68 -12.61
N LYS A 12 16.83 4.12 -12.35
CA LYS A 12 17.41 4.30 -11.02
C LYS A 12 16.32 4.77 -10.05
N VAL A 13 16.13 4.02 -8.97
CA VAL A 13 15.55 4.55 -7.74
C VAL A 13 16.38 5.79 -7.40
N VAL A 14 15.78 6.97 -7.55
CA VAL A 14 16.35 8.21 -7.05
C VAL A 14 16.34 8.06 -5.53
N LEU A 15 17.53 7.86 -4.97
CA LEU A 15 17.77 8.05 -3.54
C LEU A 15 17.34 9.48 -3.22
N LEU A 16 16.23 9.63 -2.51
CA LEU A 16 15.82 10.91 -1.97
C LEU A 16 16.85 11.28 -0.91
N SER A 17 17.54 12.38 -1.18
CA SER A 17 18.38 13.10 -0.23
C SER A 17 17.58 13.47 1.02
N GLU A 18 18.22 13.32 2.18
CA GLU A 18 17.76 13.79 3.49
C GLU A 18 17.25 15.23 3.42
N GLY A 19 16.05 15.50 3.95
CA GLY A 19 15.55 16.87 4.15
C GLY A 19 14.09 17.18 3.82
N GLY A 20 13.21 16.20 3.59
CA GLY A 20 11.76 16.46 3.48
C GLY A 20 11.13 16.67 4.86
N SER A 21 10.26 17.66 5.00
CA SER A 21 9.43 17.82 6.21
C SER A 21 8.58 16.56 6.45
N SER A 22 8.23 16.25 7.70
CA SER A 22 7.43 15.05 8.03
C SER A 22 6.11 14.98 7.24
N GLU A 23 5.54 16.12 6.85
CA GLU A 23 4.34 16.21 6.01
C GLU A 23 4.60 15.79 4.55
N GLU A 24 5.75 16.15 3.97
CA GLU A 24 6.12 15.76 2.60
C GLU A 24 6.37 14.26 2.49
N ILE A 25 7.00 13.68 3.52
CA ILE A 25 7.24 12.23 3.60
C ILE A 25 5.90 11.48 3.62
N VAL A 26 4.97 11.89 4.48
CA VAL A 26 3.63 11.30 4.58
C VAL A 26 2.85 11.48 3.27
N ALA A 27 2.91 12.66 2.65
CA ALA A 27 2.27 12.91 1.36
C ALA A 27 2.84 12.01 0.24
N SER A 28 4.14 11.71 0.27
CA SER A 28 4.78 10.79 -0.67
C SER A 28 4.22 9.36 -0.52
N TYR A 29 4.02 8.90 0.72
CA TYR A 29 3.49 7.57 0.99
C TYR A 29 2.01 7.46 0.60
N HIS A 30 1.19 8.46 0.91
CA HIS A 30 -0.21 8.50 0.48
C HIS A 30 -0.34 8.40 -1.03
N ARG A 31 0.48 9.16 -1.77
CA ARG A 31 0.51 9.11 -3.23
C ARG A 31 0.82 7.70 -3.74
N ARG A 32 1.80 7.02 -3.13
CA ARG A 32 2.17 5.66 -3.50
C ARG A 32 1.04 4.66 -3.25
N ILE A 33 0.46 4.65 -2.06
CA ILE A 33 -0.64 3.73 -1.70
C ILE A 33 -1.81 3.91 -2.67
N LEU A 34 -2.16 5.17 -2.92
CA LEU A 34 -3.22 5.54 -3.85
C LEU A 34 -2.91 5.02 -5.26
N ARG A 35 -1.71 5.32 -5.78
CA ARG A 35 -1.30 4.90 -7.12
C ARG A 35 -1.30 3.38 -7.27
N GLU A 36 -0.75 2.65 -6.32
CA GLU A 36 -0.73 1.18 -6.33
C GLU A 36 -2.13 0.57 -6.28
N THR A 37 -3.01 1.11 -5.43
CA THR A 37 -4.38 0.61 -5.28
C THR A 37 -5.19 0.81 -6.55
N ILE A 38 -5.13 2.02 -7.14
CA ILE A 38 -5.81 2.31 -8.40
C ILE A 38 -5.20 1.50 -9.55
N ALA A 39 -3.87 1.37 -9.61
CA ALA A 39 -3.21 0.57 -10.65
C ALA A 39 -3.67 -0.89 -10.62
N LYS A 40 -3.69 -1.53 -9.43
CA LYS A 40 -4.17 -2.92 -9.27
C LYS A 40 -5.64 -3.05 -9.68
N LYS A 41 -6.49 -2.08 -9.33
CA LYS A 41 -7.89 -2.07 -9.73
C LYS A 41 -8.06 -2.02 -11.25
N ILE A 42 -7.36 -1.11 -11.92
CA ILE A 42 -7.41 -0.95 -13.38
C ILE A 42 -6.85 -2.20 -14.07
N ALA A 43 -5.67 -2.66 -13.66
CA ALA A 43 -5.02 -3.83 -14.25
C ALA A 43 -5.88 -5.10 -14.10
N GLY A 44 -6.48 -5.31 -12.92
CA GLY A 44 -7.41 -6.41 -12.68
C GLY A 44 -8.65 -6.31 -13.58
N ASP A 45 -9.27 -5.14 -13.65
CA ASP A 45 -10.45 -4.93 -14.51
C ASP A 45 -10.17 -5.16 -16.00
N ILE A 46 -8.96 -4.84 -16.47
CA ILE A 46 -8.53 -5.14 -17.84
C ILE A 46 -8.30 -6.66 -18.01
N LEU A 47 -7.57 -7.29 -17.08
CA LEU A 47 -7.17 -8.69 -17.18
C LEU A 47 -8.37 -9.65 -17.14
N PHE A 48 -9.38 -9.35 -16.34
CA PHE A 48 -10.60 -10.16 -16.20
C PHE A 48 -11.70 -9.81 -17.20
N SER A 49 -11.43 -8.91 -18.16
CA SER A 49 -12.38 -8.58 -19.21
C SER A 49 -12.47 -9.66 -20.29
N SER A 50 -13.67 -9.90 -20.82
CA SER A 50 -13.86 -10.75 -22.00
C SER A 50 -13.19 -10.18 -23.26
N ASP A 51 -12.97 -8.86 -23.30
CA ASP A 51 -12.22 -8.17 -24.35
C ASP A 51 -11.24 -7.16 -23.74
N ILE A 52 -9.97 -7.59 -23.65
CA ILE A 52 -8.88 -6.78 -23.10
C ILE A 52 -8.69 -5.47 -23.89
N GLY A 53 -8.85 -5.49 -25.22
CA GLY A 53 -8.66 -4.30 -26.06
C GLY A 53 -9.72 -3.24 -25.78
N LEU A 54 -10.98 -3.66 -25.69
CA LEU A 54 -12.09 -2.79 -25.30
C LEU A 54 -11.94 -2.29 -23.86
N ALA A 55 -11.47 -3.11 -22.92
CA ALA A 55 -11.22 -2.69 -21.55
C ALA A 55 -10.09 -1.65 -21.45
N MET A 56 -8.99 -1.82 -22.19
CA MET A 56 -7.93 -0.82 -22.30
C MET A 56 -8.48 0.49 -22.87
N ARG A 57 -9.26 0.43 -23.95
CA ARG A 57 -9.91 1.61 -24.55
C ARG A 57 -10.82 2.32 -23.54
N LYS A 58 -11.66 1.56 -22.82
CA LYS A 58 -12.55 2.07 -21.78
C LYS A 58 -11.77 2.87 -20.73
N TRP A 59 -10.71 2.30 -20.18
CA TRP A 59 -9.89 2.99 -19.18
C TRP A 59 -9.19 4.23 -19.73
N ARG A 60 -8.59 4.15 -20.93
CA ARG A 60 -8.00 5.34 -21.56
C ARG A 60 -9.04 6.47 -21.73
N GLN A 61 -10.24 6.13 -22.18
CA GLN A 61 -11.33 7.10 -22.37
C GLN A 61 -11.86 7.63 -21.04
N TYR A 62 -11.98 6.80 -20.02
CA TYR A 62 -12.38 7.21 -18.66
C TYR A 62 -11.42 8.25 -18.09
N PHE A 63 -10.12 8.11 -18.36
CA PHE A 63 -9.09 9.09 -18.01
C PHE A 63 -9.05 10.31 -18.93
N GLY A 64 -9.88 10.38 -19.99
CA GLY A 64 -9.89 11.49 -20.93
C GLY A 64 -8.60 11.63 -21.73
N ILE A 65 -7.88 10.53 -21.98
CA ILE A 65 -6.57 10.54 -22.66
C ILE A 65 -6.76 10.17 -24.14
N LYS A 66 -6.13 10.92 -25.06
CA LYS A 66 -6.14 10.61 -26.50
C LYS A 66 -5.14 9.51 -26.83
N GLN A 67 -5.39 8.72 -27.89
CA GLN A 67 -4.42 7.68 -28.33
C GLN A 67 -3.04 8.26 -28.65
N SER A 68 -2.98 9.42 -29.29
CA SER A 68 -1.73 10.10 -29.64
C SER A 68 -0.94 10.57 -28.42
N GLU A 69 -1.64 11.00 -27.38
CA GLU A 69 -1.04 11.42 -26.11
C GLU A 69 -0.47 10.23 -25.34
N LEU A 70 -1.25 9.16 -25.22
CA LEU A 70 -0.77 7.92 -24.59
C LEU A 70 0.41 7.31 -25.35
N ALA A 71 0.36 7.33 -26.68
CA ALA A 71 1.44 6.85 -27.53
C ALA A 71 2.74 7.64 -27.30
N ARG A 72 2.64 8.97 -27.17
CA ARG A 72 3.79 9.82 -26.82
C ARG A 72 4.36 9.48 -25.45
N ALA A 73 3.50 9.30 -24.44
CA ALA A 73 3.93 8.94 -23.09
C ALA A 73 4.61 7.55 -23.03
N LEU A 74 4.19 6.63 -23.90
CA LEU A 74 4.74 5.28 -23.99
C LEU A 74 5.90 5.15 -24.99
N GLU A 75 6.27 6.22 -25.69
CA GLU A 75 7.29 6.24 -26.75
C GLU A 75 7.01 5.20 -27.86
N VAL A 76 5.75 5.08 -28.27
CA VAL A 76 5.30 4.21 -29.37
C VAL A 76 4.48 5.01 -30.38
N SER A 77 4.18 4.43 -31.55
CA SER A 77 3.27 5.07 -32.51
C SER A 77 1.81 4.94 -32.06
N ALA A 78 0.97 5.90 -32.45
CA ALA A 78 -0.48 5.85 -32.18
C ALA A 78 -1.16 4.60 -32.77
N SER A 79 -0.60 4.05 -33.85
CA SER A 79 -1.05 2.78 -34.43
C SER A 79 -0.88 1.59 -33.48
N VAL A 80 0.16 1.56 -32.64
CA VAL A 80 0.34 0.49 -31.63
C VAL A 80 -0.78 0.51 -30.60
N ILE A 81 -1.18 1.69 -30.13
CA ILE A 81 -2.31 1.84 -29.21
C ILE A 81 -3.61 1.39 -29.87
N SER A 82 -3.85 1.84 -31.12
CA SER A 82 -5.01 1.41 -31.92
C SER A 82 -5.06 -0.10 -32.13
N ASP A 83 -3.92 -0.76 -32.38
CA ASP A 83 -3.84 -2.20 -32.56
C ASP A 83 -4.27 -3.00 -31.32
N TYR A 84 -3.88 -2.54 -30.12
CA TYR A 84 -4.33 -3.16 -28.87
C TYR A 84 -5.82 -2.91 -28.64
N GLU A 85 -6.28 -1.66 -28.77
CA GLU A 85 -7.67 -1.29 -28.50
C GLU A 85 -8.69 -1.87 -29.49
N SER A 86 -8.24 -2.24 -30.69
CA SER A 86 -9.06 -2.91 -31.71
C SER A 86 -9.01 -4.44 -31.64
N GLY A 87 -8.21 -5.00 -30.72
CA GLY A 87 -8.02 -6.45 -30.60
C GLY A 87 -7.18 -7.07 -31.72
N ARG A 88 -6.59 -6.28 -32.63
CA ARG A 88 -5.61 -6.76 -33.63
C ARG A 88 -4.39 -7.37 -32.96
N ARG A 89 -3.94 -6.79 -31.84
CA ARG A 89 -2.96 -7.39 -30.93
C ARG A 89 -3.69 -7.98 -29.74
N ARG A 90 -3.84 -9.31 -29.76
CA ARG A 90 -4.47 -10.06 -28.66
C ARG A 90 -3.51 -10.17 -27.47
N SER A 91 -4.07 -10.14 -26.27
CA SER A 91 -3.38 -10.50 -25.01
C SER A 91 -2.04 -9.78 -24.78
N PRO A 92 -2.06 -8.46 -24.47
CA PRO A 92 -0.84 -7.73 -24.11
C PRO A 92 -0.11 -8.43 -22.96
N GLY A 93 1.22 -8.54 -23.08
CA GLY A 93 2.05 -9.05 -21.99
C GLY A 93 1.96 -8.15 -20.74
N SER A 94 2.28 -8.73 -19.57
CA SER A 94 2.19 -8.05 -18.27
C SER A 94 2.95 -6.72 -18.21
N LEU A 95 4.13 -6.63 -18.85
CA LEU A 95 4.91 -5.40 -18.93
C LEU A 95 4.21 -4.30 -19.74
N VAL A 96 3.56 -4.68 -20.85
CA VAL A 96 2.81 -3.73 -21.69
C VAL A 96 1.61 -3.17 -20.92
N LEU A 97 0.87 -4.06 -20.23
CA LEU A 97 -0.26 -3.66 -19.41
C LEU A 97 0.17 -2.76 -18.26
N ARG A 98 1.27 -3.10 -17.57
CA ARG A 98 1.84 -2.27 -16.50
C ARG A 98 2.19 -0.87 -17.00
N ARG A 99 2.95 -0.75 -18.09
CA ARG A 99 3.31 0.55 -18.67
C ARG A 99 2.08 1.34 -19.09
N PHE A 100 1.08 0.69 -19.68
CA PHE A 100 -0.18 1.32 -20.05
C PHE A 100 -0.87 1.95 -18.84
N VAL A 101 -1.06 1.17 -17.76
CA VAL A 101 -1.72 1.67 -16.53
C VAL A 101 -0.90 2.77 -15.87
N GLU A 102 0.41 2.60 -15.75
CA GLU A 102 1.31 3.62 -15.19
C GLU A 102 1.24 4.93 -15.97
N ALA A 103 1.19 4.88 -17.30
CA ALA A 103 1.06 6.06 -18.16
C ALA A 103 -0.30 6.77 -18.00
N LEU A 104 -1.40 6.03 -17.83
CA LEU A 104 -2.71 6.64 -17.54
C LEU A 104 -2.67 7.44 -16.23
N LEU A 105 -2.10 6.84 -15.18
CA LEU A 105 -2.01 7.47 -13.86
C LEU A 105 -1.10 8.70 -13.89
N GLU A 106 0.05 8.60 -14.53
CA GLU A 106 0.99 9.70 -14.65
C GLU A 106 0.39 10.89 -15.43
N LEU A 107 -0.31 10.63 -16.53
CA LEU A 107 -0.97 11.68 -17.32
C LEU A 107 -2.11 12.37 -16.54
N ASP A 108 -2.86 11.63 -15.72
CA ASP A 108 -3.88 12.23 -14.84
C ASP A 108 -3.25 13.09 -13.75
N GLU A 109 -2.18 12.62 -13.11
CA GLU A 109 -1.46 13.36 -12.08
C GLU A 109 -0.92 14.69 -12.62
N ARG A 110 -0.34 14.69 -13.83
CA ARG A 110 0.10 15.92 -14.52
C ARG A 110 -1.03 16.92 -14.77
N ARG A 111 -2.29 16.46 -14.78
CA ARG A 111 -3.51 17.27 -14.95
C ARG A 111 -4.23 17.57 -13.62
N GLY A 112 -3.63 17.25 -12.48
CA GLY A 112 -4.21 17.52 -11.14
C GLY A 112 -4.85 16.31 -10.45
N GLY A 113 -4.85 15.14 -11.08
CA GLY A 113 -5.20 13.86 -10.46
C GLY A 113 -6.70 13.65 -10.19
N THR A 114 -7.58 14.32 -10.95
CA THR A 114 -9.03 14.31 -10.68
C THR A 114 -9.64 12.91 -10.84
N THR A 115 -9.20 12.15 -11.84
CA THR A 115 -9.71 10.79 -12.07
C THR A 115 -9.27 9.86 -10.95
N ILE A 116 -8.00 9.92 -10.57
CA ILE A 116 -7.44 9.13 -9.45
C ILE A 116 -8.19 9.43 -8.14
N LYS A 117 -8.41 10.71 -7.81
CA LYS A 117 -9.17 11.12 -6.61
C LYS A 117 -10.61 10.61 -6.63
N THR A 118 -11.24 10.64 -7.80
CA THR A 118 -12.62 10.14 -7.97
C THR A 118 -12.67 8.63 -7.73
N LEU A 119 -11.74 7.87 -8.32
CA LEU A 119 -11.64 6.43 -8.12
C LEU A 119 -11.35 6.08 -6.64
N ALA A 120 -10.48 6.84 -5.96
CA ALA A 120 -10.21 6.65 -4.54
C ALA A 120 -11.48 6.77 -3.69
N ARG A 121 -12.30 7.79 -3.96
CA ARG A 121 -13.58 8.01 -3.29
C ARG A 121 -14.55 6.86 -3.58
N THR A 122 -14.67 6.44 -4.83
CA THR A 122 -15.55 5.32 -5.22
C THR A 122 -15.14 3.99 -4.57
N LEU A 123 -13.84 3.77 -4.33
CA LEU A 123 -13.34 2.59 -3.62
C LEU A 123 -13.49 2.68 -2.09
N GLY A 124 -13.89 3.85 -1.57
CA GLY A 124 -14.02 4.10 -0.14
C GLY A 124 -12.69 4.00 0.61
N ILE A 125 -11.57 4.38 -0.03
CA ILE A 125 -10.23 4.33 0.59
C ILE A 125 -9.77 5.69 1.11
N SER A 126 -10.54 6.76 0.91
CA SER A 126 -10.15 8.13 1.27
C SER A 126 -9.84 8.27 2.76
N ASP A 127 -10.71 7.78 3.64
CA ASP A 127 -10.56 7.96 5.10
C ASP A 127 -9.45 7.06 5.66
N MET A 128 -9.34 5.84 5.11
CA MET A 128 -8.20 4.97 5.37
C MET A 128 -6.86 5.66 5.01
N LEU A 129 -6.78 6.34 3.87
CA LEU A 129 -5.55 7.03 3.46
C LEU A 129 -5.15 8.15 4.42
N VAL A 130 -6.09 8.77 5.15
CA VAL A 130 -5.76 9.83 6.13
C VAL A 130 -5.06 9.27 7.36
N SER A 131 -5.41 8.04 7.76
CA SER A 131 -4.92 7.37 8.97
C SER A 131 -3.76 6.40 8.72
N VAL A 132 -3.44 6.08 7.47
CA VAL A 132 -2.38 5.14 7.11
C VAL A 132 -1.15 5.88 6.61
N VAL A 133 -0.05 5.74 7.36
CA VAL A 133 1.27 6.24 6.97
C VAL A 133 1.85 5.41 5.84
N ASP A 134 1.82 4.08 5.96
CA ASP A 134 2.25 3.16 4.92
C ASP A 134 1.46 1.85 4.97
N ILE A 135 1.25 1.23 3.81
CA ILE A 135 0.68 -0.12 3.72
C ILE A 135 1.35 -0.86 2.58
N ARG A 136 1.66 -2.14 2.82
CA ARG A 136 2.27 -2.99 1.80
C ARG A 136 1.84 -4.43 1.96
N GLU A 137 1.47 -5.04 0.83
CA GLU A 137 1.40 -6.50 0.68
C GLU A 137 2.80 -6.99 0.29
N LEU A 138 3.33 -7.98 1.01
CA LEU A 138 4.64 -8.56 0.72
C LEU A 138 4.50 -9.57 -0.42
N ALA A 139 5.49 -9.60 -1.31
CA ALA A 139 5.49 -10.51 -2.46
C ALA A 139 5.69 -11.98 -2.03
N ALA A 140 6.43 -12.18 -0.93
CA ALA A 140 6.57 -13.44 -0.23
C ALA A 140 6.38 -13.19 1.27
N PRO A 141 5.77 -14.14 2.01
CA PRO A 141 5.69 -14.03 3.45
C PRO A 141 7.08 -13.96 4.08
N VAL A 142 7.22 -13.20 5.16
CA VAL A 142 8.46 -13.10 5.96
C VAL A 142 8.23 -13.71 7.33
N GLU A 143 9.24 -14.37 7.90
CA GLU A 143 9.11 -14.92 9.26
C GLU A 143 8.86 -13.79 10.27
N THR A 144 7.99 -14.05 11.25
CA THR A 144 7.64 -13.06 12.28
C THR A 144 8.87 -12.62 13.08
N SER A 145 9.81 -13.54 13.38
CA SER A 145 11.11 -13.23 13.99
C SER A 145 11.91 -12.21 13.17
N ARG A 146 12.04 -12.45 11.86
CA ARG A 146 12.72 -11.54 10.94
C ARG A 146 12.04 -10.19 10.87
N PHE A 147 10.70 -10.14 10.89
CA PHE A 147 9.96 -8.90 10.93
C PHE A 147 10.29 -8.10 12.20
N VAL A 148 10.30 -8.76 13.36
CA VAL A 148 10.65 -8.15 14.65
C VAL A 148 12.08 -7.61 14.65
N GLU A 149 13.04 -8.32 14.07
CA GLU A 149 14.42 -7.83 13.91
C GLU A 149 14.49 -6.54 13.08
N VAL A 150 13.80 -6.49 11.94
CA VAL A 150 13.83 -5.34 11.02
C VAL A 150 13.35 -4.04 11.70
N ILE A 151 12.39 -4.15 12.62
CA ILE A 151 11.83 -3.02 13.37
C ILE A 151 12.53 -2.78 14.72
N GLU A 152 13.64 -3.47 15.01
CA GLU A 152 14.30 -3.46 16.32
C GLU A 152 13.31 -3.71 17.48
N GLY A 153 12.43 -4.69 17.27
CA GLY A 153 11.31 -4.95 18.13
C GLY A 153 11.69 -5.66 19.43
N GLU A 154 11.08 -5.24 20.52
CA GLU A 154 11.06 -5.98 21.77
C GLU A 154 9.69 -6.64 21.98
N VAL A 155 9.71 -7.96 22.16
CA VAL A 155 8.50 -8.77 22.29
C VAL A 155 7.99 -8.70 23.74
N LEU A 156 6.75 -8.22 23.91
CA LEU A 156 6.05 -8.19 25.20
C LEU A 156 5.09 -9.38 25.36
N VAL A 157 4.53 -9.83 24.25
CA VAL A 157 3.70 -11.04 24.16
C VAL A 157 4.13 -11.78 22.91
N GLU A 158 4.55 -13.03 23.09
CA GLU A 158 4.93 -13.89 21.98
C GLU A 158 3.76 -14.07 21.00
N PRO A 159 4.00 -14.00 19.70
CA PRO A 159 2.99 -14.34 18.71
C PRO A 159 2.78 -15.86 18.73
N GLU A 160 1.75 -16.36 19.44
CA GLU A 160 1.39 -17.80 19.38
C GLU A 160 0.72 -18.18 18.04
N GLY A 161 0.41 -17.17 17.20
CA GLY A 161 -0.26 -17.31 15.92
C GLY A 161 0.67 -17.55 14.73
N SER A 162 0.46 -16.78 13.66
CA SER A 162 1.13 -17.00 12.36
C SER A 162 2.64 -16.84 12.48
N LYS A 163 3.37 -17.86 12.00
CA LYS A 163 4.83 -17.84 11.87
C LYS A 163 5.32 -16.85 10.82
N TYR A 164 4.39 -16.37 9.99
CA TYR A 164 4.69 -15.54 8.83
C TYR A 164 3.82 -14.28 8.80
N ILE A 165 4.41 -13.22 8.28
CA ILE A 165 3.78 -11.94 8.02
C ILE A 165 3.67 -11.76 6.50
N TYR A 166 2.45 -11.55 6.00
CA TYR A 166 2.17 -11.35 4.57
C TYR A 166 2.08 -9.87 4.16
N GLY A 167 2.07 -8.97 5.14
CA GLY A 167 1.92 -7.55 4.91
C GLY A 167 2.13 -6.75 6.17
N TYR A 168 2.08 -5.43 6.03
CA TYR A 168 2.03 -4.55 7.19
C TYR A 168 1.21 -3.29 6.88
N THR A 169 0.73 -2.65 7.93
CA THR A 169 0.09 -1.33 7.89
C THR A 169 0.67 -0.48 9.01
N VAL A 170 1.27 0.66 8.66
CA VAL A 170 1.72 1.70 9.60
C VAL A 170 0.61 2.73 9.74
N ILE A 171 0.15 2.93 10.96
CA ILE A 171 -1.10 3.61 11.30
C ILE A 171 -0.80 4.82 12.18
N ASP A 172 -1.33 5.98 11.83
CA ASP A 172 -1.42 7.14 12.73
C ASP A 172 -2.61 6.91 13.67
N SER A 173 -2.33 6.54 14.92
CA SER A 173 -3.37 6.11 15.87
C SER A 173 -4.36 7.22 16.23
N VAL A 174 -3.90 8.48 16.21
CA VAL A 174 -4.73 9.65 16.52
C VAL A 174 -5.70 9.88 15.38
N LYS A 175 -5.20 9.93 14.14
CA LYS A 175 -6.07 10.06 12.97
C LYS A 175 -7.00 8.87 12.81
N ALA A 176 -6.54 7.66 13.10
CA ALA A 176 -7.34 6.45 13.00
C ALA A 176 -8.57 6.50 13.91
N ILE A 177 -8.41 6.88 15.18
CA ILE A 177 -9.54 6.96 16.12
C ILE A 177 -10.50 8.12 15.80
N GLU A 178 -10.00 9.20 15.20
CA GLU A 178 -10.80 10.37 14.84
C GLU A 178 -11.61 10.18 13.55
N THR A 179 -11.11 9.37 12.61
CA THR A 179 -11.65 9.34 11.23
C THR A 179 -12.23 8.00 10.79
N LEU A 180 -11.76 6.88 11.33
CA LEU A 180 -12.18 5.56 10.83
C LEU A 180 -13.51 5.12 11.44
N SER A 181 -14.44 4.71 10.58
CA SER A 181 -15.56 3.87 11.01
C SER A 181 -15.06 2.45 11.33
N GLY A 182 -15.91 1.64 11.98
CA GLY A 182 -15.60 0.21 12.17
C GLY A 182 -15.36 -0.53 10.85
N ALA A 183 -16.05 -0.15 9.77
CA ALA A 183 -15.84 -0.73 8.45
C ALA A 183 -14.49 -0.29 7.84
N ASP A 184 -14.05 0.95 8.09
CA ASP A 184 -12.76 1.44 7.58
C ASP A 184 -11.59 0.87 8.37
N PHE A 185 -11.77 0.62 9.68
CA PHE A 185 -10.80 -0.10 10.49
C PHE A 185 -10.47 -1.47 9.90
N MET A 186 -11.47 -2.18 9.38
CA MET A 186 -11.24 -3.48 8.73
C MET A 186 -10.37 -3.38 7.46
N ARG A 187 -10.30 -2.21 6.81
CA ARG A 187 -9.42 -2.00 5.64
C ARG A 187 -7.94 -1.94 6.02
N LEU A 188 -7.61 -1.67 7.29
CA LEU A 188 -6.23 -1.69 7.78
C LEU A 188 -5.60 -3.08 7.68
N PHE A 189 -6.41 -4.14 7.57
CA PHE A 189 -5.92 -5.50 7.36
C PHE A 189 -5.51 -5.80 5.91
N GLY A 190 -5.72 -4.87 4.97
CA GLY A 190 -5.37 -5.08 3.56
C GLY A 190 -5.98 -6.38 3.01
N SER A 191 -5.15 -7.24 2.45
CA SER A 191 -5.59 -8.51 1.83
C SER A 191 -5.67 -9.70 2.78
N SER A 192 -5.04 -9.65 3.95
CA SER A 192 -4.99 -10.74 4.93
C SER A 192 -4.75 -10.22 6.33
N THR A 193 -5.41 -10.84 7.33
CA THR A 193 -5.16 -10.58 8.74
C THR A 193 -3.81 -11.14 9.22
N GLU A 194 -3.15 -12.01 8.46
CA GLU A 194 -1.80 -12.49 8.76
C GLU A 194 -0.75 -11.41 8.43
N ARG A 195 -0.84 -10.28 9.13
CA ARG A 195 -0.01 -9.10 8.92
C ARG A 195 0.33 -8.39 10.22
N ALA A 196 1.28 -7.47 10.14
CA ALA A 196 1.62 -6.56 11.23
C ALA A 196 0.78 -5.26 11.17
N LEU A 197 0.11 -4.90 12.26
CA LEU A 197 -0.48 -3.58 12.45
C LEU A 197 0.43 -2.76 13.36
N ILE A 198 1.02 -1.70 12.81
CA ILE A 198 2.00 -0.86 13.48
C ILE A 198 1.37 0.47 13.85
N PHE A 199 1.09 0.67 15.13
CA PHE A 199 0.45 1.87 15.65
C PHE A 199 1.50 2.90 16.09
N THR A 200 1.49 4.05 15.45
CA THR A 200 2.34 5.21 15.77
C THR A 200 1.58 6.23 16.61
N LYS A 201 2.30 7.15 17.27
CA LYS A 201 1.71 8.19 18.14
C LYS A 201 0.82 7.60 19.25
N VAL A 202 1.22 6.44 19.76
CA VAL A 202 0.56 5.76 20.88
C VAL A 202 1.13 6.27 22.20
N SER A 203 0.29 6.40 23.23
CA SER A 203 0.71 6.82 24.56
C SER A 203 1.03 5.63 25.49
N THR A 204 0.15 4.62 25.52
CA THR A 204 0.30 3.46 26.42
C THR A 204 -0.03 2.11 25.77
N GLY A 205 -0.49 2.13 24.51
CA GLY A 205 -0.93 0.92 23.79
C GLY A 205 -2.34 0.44 24.11
N ARG A 206 -3.04 1.03 25.10
CA ARG A 206 -4.42 0.64 25.44
C ARG A 206 -5.39 0.77 24.27
N SER A 207 -5.43 1.93 23.62
CA SER A 207 -6.40 2.23 22.56
C SER A 207 -6.32 1.23 21.39
N PRO A 208 -5.14 0.96 20.80
CA PRO A 208 -5.00 -0.09 19.79
C PRO A 208 -5.49 -1.45 20.26
N MET A 209 -5.09 -1.89 21.46
CA MET A 209 -5.45 -3.22 21.96
C MET A 209 -6.94 -3.36 22.31
N VAL A 210 -7.58 -2.29 22.76
CA VAL A 210 -9.04 -2.26 22.96
C VAL A 210 -9.74 -2.40 21.60
N ALA A 211 -9.29 -1.70 20.56
CA ALA A 211 -9.87 -1.84 19.22
C ALA A 211 -9.75 -3.29 18.70
N ILE A 212 -8.56 -3.89 18.82
CA ILE A 212 -8.33 -5.31 18.45
C ILE A 212 -9.32 -6.23 19.18
N ARG A 213 -9.54 -6.00 20.48
CA ARG A 213 -10.47 -6.82 21.28
C ARG A 213 -11.94 -6.59 20.90
N VAL A 214 -12.35 -5.35 20.67
CA VAL A 214 -13.75 -4.99 20.39
C VAL A 214 -14.20 -5.53 19.03
N PHE A 215 -13.33 -5.43 18.02
CA PHE A 215 -13.63 -5.97 16.68
C PHE A 215 -13.36 -7.49 16.56
N ASP A 216 -12.88 -8.13 17.63
CA ASP A 216 -12.47 -9.55 17.68
C ASP A 216 -11.59 -9.97 16.49
N VAL A 217 -10.64 -9.10 16.15
CA VAL A 217 -9.70 -9.31 15.04
C VAL A 217 -8.36 -9.82 15.57
N ARG A 218 -7.67 -10.62 14.76
CA ARG A 218 -6.41 -11.26 15.16
C ARG A 218 -5.34 -11.03 14.10
N PRO A 219 -4.71 -9.84 14.09
CA PRO A 219 -3.51 -9.65 13.30
C PRO A 219 -2.41 -10.62 13.78
N ALA A 220 -1.48 -10.98 12.89
CA ALA A 220 -0.33 -11.78 13.29
C ALA A 220 0.56 -11.05 14.30
N LEU A 221 0.66 -9.72 14.19
CA LEU A 221 1.46 -8.90 15.09
C LEU A 221 0.83 -7.52 15.29
N VAL A 222 0.78 -7.05 16.53
CA VAL A 222 0.56 -5.64 16.86
C VAL A 222 1.89 -5.05 17.32
N VAL A 223 2.27 -3.95 16.67
CA VAL A 223 3.51 -3.22 16.98
C VAL A 223 3.14 -1.84 17.49
N LEU A 224 3.70 -1.46 18.64
CA LEU A 224 3.60 -0.12 19.21
C LEU A 224 4.91 0.62 18.91
N HIS A 225 4.85 1.70 18.13
CA HIS A 225 6.03 2.49 17.77
C HIS A 225 6.20 3.70 18.69
N GLY A 226 7.44 3.95 19.11
CA GLY A 226 7.82 5.15 19.88
C GLY A 226 7.53 5.07 21.37
N LEU A 227 7.24 3.88 21.90
CA LEU A 227 7.11 3.63 23.34
C LEU A 227 8.35 2.95 23.89
N LYS A 228 8.54 3.10 25.20
CA LYS A 228 9.45 2.22 25.95
C LYS A 228 8.68 0.96 26.34
N PRO A 229 9.29 -0.24 26.28
CA PRO A 229 8.67 -1.49 26.73
C PRO A 229 7.96 -1.37 28.09
N ASP A 230 8.64 -0.82 29.10
CA ASP A 230 8.11 -0.66 30.46
C ASP A 230 6.99 0.39 30.58
N SER A 231 6.78 1.23 29.55
CA SER A 231 5.70 2.22 29.51
C SER A 231 4.39 1.68 28.92
N VAL A 232 4.41 0.43 28.40
CA VAL A 232 3.20 -0.21 27.87
C VAL A 232 2.28 -0.60 29.02
N ASP A 233 1.01 -0.26 28.88
CA ASP A 233 0.05 -0.50 29.94
C ASP A 233 -0.18 -2.00 30.19
N PRO A 234 -0.25 -2.46 31.45
CA PRO A 234 -0.53 -3.85 31.76
C PRO A 234 -1.85 -4.37 31.16
N LEU A 235 -2.86 -3.50 30.99
CA LEU A 235 -4.10 -3.87 30.32
C LEU A 235 -3.86 -4.20 28.84
N ALA A 236 -3.02 -3.45 28.14
CA ALA A 236 -2.69 -3.72 26.73
C ALA A 236 -2.04 -5.10 26.57
N VAL A 237 -1.08 -5.42 27.44
CA VAL A 237 -0.43 -6.75 27.50
C VAL A 237 -1.45 -7.86 27.78
N ARG A 238 -2.36 -7.66 28.75
CA ARG A 238 -3.42 -8.63 29.05
C ARG A 238 -4.38 -8.84 27.87
N LEU A 239 -4.77 -7.76 27.20
CA LEU A 239 -5.66 -7.83 26.03
C LEU A 239 -5.01 -8.57 24.86
N ALA A 240 -3.70 -8.41 24.66
CA ALA A 240 -2.93 -9.13 23.65
C ALA A 240 -2.96 -10.63 23.92
N LYS A 241 -2.68 -11.05 25.16
CA LYS A 241 -2.78 -12.46 25.59
C LYS A 241 -4.18 -13.03 25.42
N LEU A 242 -5.22 -12.30 25.85
CA LEU A 242 -6.62 -12.74 25.72
C LEU A 242 -7.09 -12.85 24.27
N SER A 243 -6.53 -12.04 23.37
CA SER A 243 -6.88 -12.05 21.95
C SER A 243 -6.00 -13.00 21.13
N ASN A 244 -5.01 -13.63 21.76
CA ASN A 244 -3.96 -14.43 21.12
C ASN A 244 -3.24 -13.70 19.97
N VAL A 245 -2.73 -12.50 20.28
CA VAL A 245 -2.05 -11.62 19.32
C VAL A 245 -0.67 -11.27 19.88
N GLY A 246 0.37 -11.41 19.06
CA GLY A 246 1.71 -10.97 19.42
C GLY A 246 1.77 -9.46 19.61
N LEU A 247 2.45 -9.01 20.66
CA LEU A 247 2.59 -7.59 20.99
C LEU A 247 4.07 -7.22 21.08
N VAL A 248 4.48 -6.27 20.26
CA VAL A 248 5.87 -5.83 20.13
C VAL A 248 5.96 -4.32 20.28
N VAL A 249 7.06 -3.84 20.86
CA VAL A 249 7.42 -2.42 20.86
C VAL A 249 8.59 -2.22 19.91
N SER A 250 8.42 -1.36 18.91
CA SER A 250 9.51 -0.95 18.01
C SER A 250 10.38 0.10 18.71
N LYS A 251 11.69 -0.15 18.79
CA LYS A 251 12.67 0.77 19.42
C LYS A 251 13.14 1.88 18.49
N LEU A 252 12.83 1.79 17.20
CA LEU A 252 13.16 2.84 16.24
C LEU A 252 12.53 4.17 16.67
N PRO A 253 13.30 5.29 16.65
CA PRO A 253 12.84 6.57 17.15
C PRO A 253 11.86 7.25 16.18
N GLU A 254 12.11 7.12 14.88
CA GLU A 254 11.42 7.88 13.84
C GLU A 254 10.59 6.99 12.92
N ILE A 255 9.37 7.46 12.61
CA ILE A 255 8.44 6.75 11.72
C ILE A 255 9.03 6.61 10.30
N GLY A 256 9.79 7.60 9.84
CA GLY A 256 10.47 7.56 8.54
C GLY A 256 11.45 6.39 8.44
N GLU A 257 12.31 6.22 9.45
CA GLU A 257 13.28 5.12 9.51
C GLU A 257 12.57 3.76 9.55
N LEU A 258 11.51 3.62 10.34
CA LEU A 258 10.68 2.41 10.38
C LEU A 258 10.18 2.05 8.96
N VAL A 259 9.60 3.01 8.24
CA VAL A 259 9.06 2.76 6.89
C VAL A 259 10.17 2.41 5.90
N GLU A 260 11.31 3.09 5.97
CA GLU A 260 12.47 2.81 5.12
C GLU A 260 13.00 1.40 5.34
N ARG A 261 13.19 0.98 6.60
CA ARG A 261 13.67 -0.37 6.93
C ARG A 261 12.69 -1.45 6.47
N LEU A 262 11.39 -1.27 6.72
CA LEU A 262 10.34 -2.19 6.26
C LEU A 262 10.33 -2.32 4.73
N ARG A 263 10.62 -1.24 4.00
CA ARG A 263 10.64 -1.27 2.53
C ARG A 263 11.94 -1.76 1.93
N GLY A 264 13.07 -1.50 2.57
CA GLY A 264 14.38 -1.95 2.12
C GLY A 264 14.69 -3.40 2.48
N SER A 265 14.06 -3.94 3.53
CA SER A 265 14.43 -5.24 4.11
C SER A 265 13.40 -6.35 3.94
N LEU A 266 12.16 -6.03 3.54
CA LEU A 266 11.04 -6.97 3.35
C LEU A 266 10.49 -7.00 1.92
#